data_AF-A0A229HNF0-F1
#
_entry.id   AF-A0A229HNF0-F1
#
_cell.length_a   1.000
_cell.length_b   1.000
_cell.length_c   1.000
_cell.angle_alpha   90.00
_cell.angle_beta   90.00
_cell.angle_gamma   90.00
#
_symmetry.space_group_name_H-M   'P 1'
#
loop_
_entity.id
_entity.type
_entity.pdbx_description
1 polymer ?
#
loop_
_entity_poly.entity_id
_entity_poly.type
_entity_poly.pdbx_seq_one_letter_code
_entity_poly.pdbx_strand_id
1 'polypeptide(L)'
;MSLVGLLLVAEGAAAVVQLGVVGFCWLVGGTTALVVLGILLARQSWTTVGPAGITIRRGVGRGRTYPWQEIRWIDVREIGSQNGTALAARITLANGRRRILPALHHSPQYPDPGFYANYGRVVKWWKASTDPAARFQPPKRLRDRLTPTVVGLILGLLIVVVVGLVTIEG
;
A
#
# COMPACT_ATOMS: atom_id res chain seq x y z
N MET A 1 19.78 -28.14 -0.52
CA MET A 1 18.33 -28.00 -0.72
C MET A 1 17.68 -27.81 0.64
N SER A 2 17.07 -26.66 0.87
CA SER A 2 16.56 -26.25 2.18
C SER A 2 15.30 -27.04 2.55
N LEU A 3 15.11 -27.35 3.83
CA LEU A 3 13.93 -28.06 4.37
C LEU A 3 12.59 -27.43 3.91
N VAL A 4 12.59 -26.10 3.74
CA VAL A 4 11.49 -25.30 3.17
C VAL A 4 11.12 -25.72 1.73
N GLY A 5 12.12 -26.05 0.91
CA GLY A 5 11.90 -26.47 -0.48
C GLY A 5 11.22 -27.84 -0.57
N LEU A 6 11.62 -28.78 0.30
CA LEU A 6 10.96 -30.09 0.39
C LEU A 6 9.52 -29.99 0.89
N LEU A 7 9.27 -29.10 1.85
CA LEU A 7 7.92 -28.88 2.39
C LEU A 7 6.99 -28.28 1.33
N LEU A 8 7.48 -27.30 0.56
CA LEU A 8 6.73 -26.72 -0.58
C LEU A 8 6.43 -27.74 -1.68
N VAL A 9 7.36 -28.66 -1.96
CA VAL A 9 7.15 -29.73 -2.94
C VAL A 9 6.11 -30.73 -2.43
N ALA A 10 6.14 -31.08 -1.13
CA ALA A 10 5.17 -31.99 -0.53
C ALA A 10 3.76 -31.36 -0.48
N GLU A 11 3.64 -30.09 -0.09
CA GLU A 11 2.37 -29.35 -0.14
C GLU A 11 1.84 -29.21 -1.58
N GLY A 12 2.73 -28.93 -2.54
CA GLY A 12 2.37 -28.89 -3.97
C GLY A 12 1.87 -30.24 -4.49
N ALA A 13 2.53 -31.34 -4.12
CA ALA A 13 2.10 -32.68 -4.49
C ALA A 13 0.77 -33.07 -3.83
N ALA A 14 0.58 -32.76 -2.54
CA ALA A 14 -0.68 -33.00 -1.83
C ALA A 14 -1.84 -32.19 -2.42
N ALA A 15 -1.60 -30.92 -2.79
CA ALA A 15 -2.57 -30.08 -3.46
C ALA A 15 -2.97 -30.64 -4.83
N VAL A 16 -2.03 -31.18 -5.62
CA VAL A 16 -2.33 -31.83 -6.91
C VAL A 16 -3.16 -33.09 -6.72
N VAL A 17 -2.92 -33.87 -5.67
CA VAL A 17 -3.66 -35.11 -5.38
C VAL A 17 -5.09 -34.82 -4.89
N GLN A 18 -5.30 -33.77 -4.10
CA GLN A 18 -6.64 -33.41 -3.59
C GLN A 18 -7.48 -32.55 -4.54
N LEU A 19 -6.88 -31.59 -5.25
CA LEU A 19 -7.60 -30.67 -6.16
C LEU A 19 -7.59 -31.13 -7.63
N GLY A 20 -6.79 -32.13 -7.96
CA GLY A 20 -6.48 -32.51 -9.34
C GLY A 20 -5.59 -31.48 -10.05
N VAL A 21 -4.97 -31.90 -11.16
CA VAL A 21 -4.10 -31.04 -11.99
C VAL A 21 -4.83 -29.77 -12.45
N VAL A 22 -6.13 -29.88 -12.75
CA VAL A 22 -6.96 -28.76 -13.19
C VAL A 22 -7.16 -27.74 -12.07
N GLY A 23 -7.48 -28.19 -10.85
CA GLY A 23 -7.64 -27.30 -9.69
C GLY A 23 -6.35 -26.60 -9.30
N PHE A 24 -5.22 -27.31 -9.32
CA PHE A 24 -3.89 -26.73 -9.08
C PHE A 24 -3.51 -25.68 -10.14
N CYS A 25 -3.75 -25.97 -11.43
CA CYS A 25 -3.51 -25.00 -12.52
C CYS A 25 -4.36 -23.74 -12.38
N TRP A 26 -5.63 -23.85 -11.97
CA TRP A 26 -6.48 -22.69 -11.69
C TRP A 26 -5.98 -21.88 -10.50
N LEU A 27 -5.53 -22.53 -9.43
CA LEU A 27 -5.03 -21.87 -8.22
C LEU A 27 -3.73 -21.10 -8.50
N VAL A 28 -2.77 -21.75 -9.17
CA VAL A 28 -1.51 -21.12 -9.59
C VAL A 28 -1.76 -20.02 -10.61
N GLY A 29 -2.59 -20.29 -11.64
CA GLY A 29 -2.94 -19.33 -12.68
C GLY A 29 -3.66 -18.10 -12.11
N GLY A 30 -4.63 -18.30 -11.23
CA GLY A 30 -5.37 -17.24 -10.57
C GLY A 30 -4.48 -16.39 -9.66
N THR A 31 -3.62 -17.03 -8.86
CA THR A 31 -2.66 -16.31 -8.00
C THR A 31 -1.69 -15.50 -8.82
N THR A 32 -1.14 -16.08 -9.90
CA THR A 32 -0.22 -15.40 -10.81
C THR A 32 -0.90 -14.19 -11.47
N ALA A 33 -2.12 -14.36 -11.96
CA ALA A 33 -2.90 -13.27 -12.56
C ALA A 33 -3.14 -12.12 -11.56
N LEU A 34 -3.49 -12.43 -10.30
CA LEU A 34 -3.67 -11.44 -9.25
C LEU A 34 -2.37 -10.70 -8.91
N VAL A 35 -1.25 -11.42 -8.83
CA VAL A 35 0.08 -10.82 -8.59
C VAL A 35 0.46 -9.87 -9.73
N VAL A 36 0.32 -10.32 -10.98
CA VAL A 36 0.61 -9.49 -12.17
C VAL A 36 -0.28 -8.25 -12.18
N LEU A 37 -1.59 -8.41 -11.94
CA LEU A 37 -2.51 -7.29 -11.85
C LEU A 37 -2.10 -6.30 -10.74
N GLY A 38 -1.72 -6.80 -9.56
CA GLY A 38 -1.23 -5.98 -8.46
C GLY A 38 0.02 -5.17 -8.84
N ILE A 39 0.99 -5.79 -9.52
CA ILE A 39 2.21 -5.13 -9.99
C ILE A 39 1.88 -4.04 -11.02
N LEU A 40 0.99 -4.32 -11.98
CA LEU A 40 0.56 -3.34 -12.98
C LEU A 40 -0.13 -2.13 -12.34
N LEU A 41 -1.01 -2.36 -11.36
CA LEU A 41 -1.67 -1.29 -10.61
C LEU A 41 -0.68 -0.45 -9.79
N ALA A 42 0.32 -1.09 -9.18
CA ALA A 42 1.38 -0.40 -8.46
C ALA A 42 2.19 0.50 -9.41
N ARG A 43 2.58 -0.01 -10.59
CA ARG A 43 3.34 0.74 -11.61
C ARG A 43 2.58 1.93 -12.20
N GLN A 44 1.27 1.85 -12.27
CA GLN A 44 0.44 2.98 -12.76
C GLN A 44 0.20 4.06 -11.70
N SER A 45 0.68 3.87 -10.47
CA SER A 45 0.52 4.85 -9.41
C SER A 45 1.62 5.89 -9.48
N TRP A 46 1.26 7.15 -9.67
CA TRP A 46 2.20 8.26 -9.73
C TRP A 46 1.69 9.48 -8.96
N THR A 47 2.61 10.37 -8.62
CA THR A 47 2.31 11.65 -7.99
C THR A 47 3.03 12.74 -8.76
N THR A 48 2.29 13.75 -9.20
CA THR A 48 2.85 14.93 -9.86
C THR A 48 2.55 16.14 -9.00
N VAL A 49 3.55 16.99 -8.85
CA VAL A 49 3.46 18.22 -8.07
C VAL A 49 3.56 19.37 -9.05
N GLY A 50 2.50 20.19 -9.11
CA GLY A 50 2.37 21.29 -10.08
C GLY A 50 1.88 22.58 -9.41
N PRO A 51 1.85 23.71 -10.16
CA PRO A 51 1.38 24.99 -9.64
C PRO A 51 -0.06 24.93 -9.11
N ALA A 52 -0.90 24.09 -9.74
CA ALA A 52 -2.28 23.89 -9.32
C ALA A 52 -2.44 23.07 -8.02
N GLY A 53 -1.45 22.28 -7.62
CA GLY A 53 -1.55 21.37 -6.48
C GLY A 53 -0.79 20.06 -6.66
N ILE A 54 -1.24 19.04 -5.93
CA ILE A 54 -0.68 17.69 -6.00
C ILE A 54 -1.67 16.76 -6.69
N THR A 55 -1.27 16.20 -7.83
CA THR A 55 -2.05 15.21 -8.56
C THR A 55 -1.63 13.81 -8.15
N ILE A 56 -2.59 13.02 -7.67
CA ILE A 56 -2.36 11.64 -7.24
C ILE A 56 -3.16 10.72 -8.16
N ARG A 57 -2.48 9.76 -8.79
CA ARG A 57 -3.11 8.62 -9.45
C ARG A 57 -2.75 7.33 -8.70
N ARG A 58 -3.73 6.48 -8.46
CA ARG A 58 -3.56 5.13 -7.91
C ARG A 58 -4.14 4.13 -8.90
N GLY A 59 -3.31 3.26 -9.46
CA GLY A 59 -3.73 2.24 -10.41
C GLY A 59 -4.47 2.78 -11.65
N VAL A 60 -5.57 2.12 -11.99
CA VAL A 60 -6.38 2.39 -13.19
C VAL A 60 -7.41 3.49 -12.89
N GLY A 61 -7.31 4.61 -13.60
CA GLY A 61 -8.27 5.73 -13.50
C GLY A 61 -7.65 7.10 -13.76
N ARG A 62 -8.48 8.15 -13.69
CA ARG A 62 -8.00 9.55 -13.77
C ARG A 62 -7.38 9.95 -12.43
N GLY A 63 -6.19 10.53 -12.49
CA GLY A 63 -5.55 11.14 -11.31
C GLY A 63 -6.42 12.27 -10.77
N ARG A 64 -6.47 12.42 -9.45
CA ARG A 64 -7.17 13.52 -8.79
C ARG A 64 -6.15 14.58 -8.36
N THR A 65 -6.36 15.80 -8.81
CA THR A 65 -5.61 16.97 -8.37
C THR A 65 -6.19 17.50 -7.06
N TYR A 66 -5.33 17.69 -6.07
CA TYR A 66 -5.66 18.33 -4.81
C TYR A 66 -5.05 19.73 -4.80
N PRO A 67 -5.87 20.80 -4.86
CA PRO A 67 -5.38 22.17 -4.83
C PRO A 67 -4.57 22.47 -3.58
N TRP A 68 -3.57 23.36 -3.69
CA TRP A 68 -2.77 23.79 -2.53
C TRP A 68 -3.63 24.31 -1.38
N GLN A 69 -4.69 25.05 -1.70
CA GLN A 69 -5.63 25.60 -0.72
C GLN A 69 -6.42 24.54 0.05
N GLU A 70 -6.59 23.32 -0.51
CA GLU A 70 -7.23 22.22 0.21
C GLU A 70 -6.25 21.50 1.15
N ILE A 71 -4.94 21.62 0.92
CA ILE A 71 -3.91 20.87 1.67
C ILE A 71 -3.53 21.67 2.93
N ARG A 72 -3.93 21.16 4.09
CA ARG A 72 -3.71 21.79 5.40
C ARG A 72 -2.41 21.34 6.08
N TRP A 73 -1.91 20.16 5.72
CA TRP A 73 -0.69 19.61 6.30
C TRP A 73 -0.06 18.56 5.40
N ILE A 74 1.26 18.46 5.44
CA ILE A 74 2.03 17.41 4.78
C ILE A 74 2.97 16.78 5.82
N ASP A 75 2.76 15.50 6.12
CA ASP A 75 3.52 14.73 7.11
C ASP A 75 4.18 13.49 6.49
N VAL A 76 5.27 13.03 7.11
CA VAL A 76 5.81 11.69 6.86
C VAL A 76 5.18 10.76 7.88
N ARG A 77 4.53 9.70 7.38
CA ARG A 77 4.06 8.60 8.21
C ARG A 77 5.15 7.54 8.26
N GLU A 78 5.59 7.22 9.47
CA GLU A 78 6.40 6.04 9.74
C GLU A 78 5.49 4.83 9.95
N ILE A 79 5.81 3.75 9.27
CA ILE A 79 5.10 2.47 9.33
C ILE A 79 6.13 1.43 9.75
N GLY A 80 6.08 1.02 11.01
CA GLY A 80 6.91 -0.09 11.49
C GLY A 80 6.49 -1.38 10.80
N SER A 81 7.48 -2.14 10.31
CA SER A 81 7.33 -3.53 9.87
C SER A 81 8.39 -4.40 10.54
N GLN A 82 8.22 -5.72 10.50
CA GLN A 82 9.21 -6.67 11.01
C GLN A 82 10.60 -6.50 10.35
N ASN A 83 10.64 -6.00 9.11
CA ASN A 83 11.87 -5.83 8.34
C ASN A 83 12.36 -4.36 8.33
N GLY A 84 11.93 -3.54 9.30
CA GLY A 84 12.31 -2.13 9.44
C GLY A 84 11.18 -1.14 9.19
N THR A 85 11.51 0.15 9.17
CA THR A 85 10.54 1.25 9.09
C THR A 85 10.34 1.70 7.64
N ALA A 86 9.09 1.66 7.18
CA ALA A 86 8.69 2.28 5.92
C ALA A 86 8.23 3.73 6.16
N LEU A 87 8.64 4.64 5.29
CA LEU A 87 8.29 6.06 5.31
C LEU A 87 7.37 6.37 4.13
N ALA A 88 6.25 7.01 4.40
CA ALA A 88 5.30 7.40 3.37
C ALA A 88 4.90 8.85 3.54
N ALA A 89 5.10 9.68 2.52
CA ALA A 89 4.60 11.05 2.56
C ALA A 89 3.07 11.07 2.42
N ARG A 90 2.43 11.93 3.19
CA ARG A 90 0.97 12.02 3.28
C ARG A 90 0.53 13.47 3.34
N ILE A 91 -0.61 13.74 2.70
CA ILE A 91 -1.30 15.03 2.78
C ILE A 91 -2.54 14.90 3.64
N THR A 92 -2.85 15.96 4.38
CA THR A 92 -4.12 16.14 5.10
C THR A 92 -4.88 17.30 4.47
N LEU A 93 -6.13 17.03 4.14
CA LEU A 93 -7.01 17.97 3.46
C LEU A 93 -7.85 18.78 4.47
N ALA A 94 -8.46 19.87 4.00
CA ALA A 94 -9.35 20.74 4.78
C ALA A 94 -10.52 19.98 5.44
N ASN A 95 -11.05 18.97 4.76
CA ASN A 95 -12.09 18.08 5.29
C ASN A 95 -11.57 17.00 6.26
N GLY A 96 -10.30 17.09 6.70
CA GLY A 96 -9.65 16.14 7.60
C GLY A 96 -9.36 14.77 6.97
N ARG A 97 -9.61 14.57 5.67
CA ARG A 97 -9.23 13.35 4.96
C ARG A 97 -7.72 13.35 4.73
N ARG A 98 -7.13 12.17 4.78
CA ARG A 98 -5.70 11.96 4.59
C ARG A 98 -5.44 11.13 3.34
N ARG A 99 -4.38 11.44 2.61
CA ARG A 99 -3.99 10.72 1.38
C ARG A 99 -2.49 10.51 1.33
N ILE A 100 -2.07 9.26 1.20
CA ILE A 100 -0.66 8.89 0.98
C ILE A 100 -0.29 9.20 -0.46
N LEU A 101 0.90 9.77 -0.65
CA LEU A 101 1.52 10.05 -1.93
C LEU A 101 2.25 8.78 -2.41
N PRO A 102 1.70 8.04 -3.38
CA PRO A 102 2.22 6.72 -3.76
C PRO A 102 3.64 6.74 -4.30
N ALA A 103 4.06 7.82 -4.97
CA ALA A 103 5.40 7.91 -5.56
C ALA A 103 6.46 8.50 -4.60
N LEU A 104 6.06 8.89 -3.39
CA LEU A 104 6.97 9.45 -2.38
C LEU A 104 6.95 8.56 -1.14
N HIS A 105 7.64 7.43 -1.27
CA HIS A 105 7.70 6.34 -0.30
C HIS A 105 9.13 5.79 -0.23
N HIS A 106 9.55 5.38 0.95
CA HIS A 106 10.83 4.73 1.21
C HIS A 106 10.59 3.50 2.08
N SER A 107 11.25 2.39 1.78
CA SER A 107 11.27 1.22 2.67
C SER A 107 12.57 0.45 2.50
N PRO A 108 12.96 -0.40 3.46
CA PRO A 108 14.14 -1.25 3.32
C PRO A 108 14.12 -2.14 2.06
N GLN A 109 12.94 -2.59 1.63
CA GLN A 109 12.75 -3.40 0.41
C GLN A 109 12.80 -2.56 -0.88
N TYR A 110 12.43 -1.28 -0.79
CA TYR A 110 12.40 -0.35 -1.91
C TYR A 110 13.03 0.97 -1.46
N PRO A 111 14.37 1.04 -1.41
CA PRO A 111 15.07 2.21 -0.93
C PRO A 111 14.96 3.35 -1.95
N ASP A 112 14.47 4.50 -1.50
CA ASP A 112 14.58 5.77 -2.22
C ASP A 112 15.55 6.69 -1.45
N PRO A 113 16.79 6.87 -1.93
CA PRO A 113 17.75 7.79 -1.29
C PRO A 113 17.34 9.26 -1.46
N GLY A 114 16.51 9.58 -2.44
CA GLY A 114 16.00 10.92 -2.70
C GLY A 114 14.78 11.30 -1.85
N PHE A 115 14.27 10.40 -1.01
CA PHE A 115 13.01 10.58 -0.29
C PHE A 115 12.92 11.91 0.46
N TYR A 116 13.91 12.22 1.32
CA TYR A 116 13.90 13.44 2.13
C TYR A 116 14.08 14.71 1.28
N ALA A 117 14.90 14.65 0.23
CA ALA A 117 15.11 15.78 -0.67
C ALA A 117 13.82 16.11 -1.46
N ASN A 118 13.15 15.07 -1.97
CA ASN A 118 11.88 15.20 -2.68
C ASN A 118 10.77 15.67 -1.73
N TYR A 119 10.68 15.10 -0.52
CA TYR A 119 9.76 15.56 0.52
C TYR A 119 9.98 17.02 0.88
N GLY A 120 11.23 17.44 1.10
CA GLY A 120 11.57 18.83 1.40
C GLY A 120 11.14 19.78 0.29
N ARG A 121 11.29 19.39 -0.98
CA ARG A 121 10.84 20.16 -2.14
C ARG A 121 9.31 20.36 -2.13
N VAL A 122 8.56 19.28 -1.88
CA VAL A 122 7.09 19.34 -1.80
C VAL A 122 6.63 20.23 -0.64
N VAL A 123 7.25 20.08 0.53
CA VAL A 123 6.94 20.92 1.70
C VAL A 123 7.26 22.39 1.44
N LYS A 124 8.39 22.69 0.78
CA LYS A 124 8.75 24.06 0.41
C LYS A 124 7.71 24.68 -0.51
N TRP A 125 7.27 23.96 -1.53
CA TRP A 125 6.20 24.41 -2.42
C TRP A 125 4.88 24.60 -1.68
N TRP A 126 4.47 23.65 -0.86
CA TRP A 126 3.26 23.78 -0.05
C TRP A 126 3.29 25.01 0.86
N LYS A 127 4.42 25.27 1.54
CA LYS A 127 4.59 26.47 2.36
C LYS A 127 4.59 27.76 1.53
N ALA A 128 5.06 27.74 0.30
CA ALA A 128 5.01 28.91 -0.57
C ALA A 128 3.59 29.18 -1.11
N SER A 129 2.81 28.12 -1.36
CA SER A 129 1.49 28.20 -2.00
C SER A 129 0.30 28.23 -1.03
N THR A 130 0.52 28.12 0.27
CA THR A 130 -0.54 28.04 1.28
C THR A 130 -0.37 29.11 2.34
N ASP A 131 -1.43 29.85 2.65
CA ASP A 131 -1.47 30.82 3.75
C ASP A 131 -1.03 30.16 5.09
N PRO A 132 -0.07 30.76 5.82
CA PRO A 132 0.31 30.32 7.18
C PRO A 132 -0.87 30.07 8.12
N ALA A 133 -1.91 30.91 8.10
CA ALA A 133 -3.08 30.77 8.97
C ALA A 133 -3.91 29.52 8.65
N ALA A 134 -3.81 29.02 7.42
CA ALA A 134 -4.55 27.86 6.96
C ALA A 134 -3.79 26.53 7.20
N ARG A 135 -2.59 26.58 7.79
CA ARG A 135 -1.77 25.38 8.08
C ARG A 135 -2.13 24.86 9.46
N PHE A 136 -2.60 23.62 9.53
CA PHE A 136 -2.99 23.00 10.79
C PHE A 136 -2.47 21.57 10.87
N GLN A 137 -1.73 21.25 11.92
CA GLN A 137 -1.25 19.90 12.17
C GLN A 137 -2.38 19.03 12.76
N PRO A 138 -2.83 17.99 12.04
CA PRO A 138 -3.92 17.16 12.52
C PRO A 138 -3.48 16.26 13.68
N PRO A 139 -4.37 15.97 14.65
CA PRO A 139 -4.06 15.06 15.75
C PRO A 139 -3.78 13.64 15.24
N LYS A 140 -2.89 12.90 15.92
CA LYS A 140 -2.61 11.50 15.61
C LYS A 140 -3.88 10.66 15.82
N ARG A 141 -4.30 9.85 14.84
CA ARG A 141 -5.54 9.05 14.92
C ARG A 141 -5.21 7.62 15.34
N LEU A 142 -6.14 6.97 16.04
CA LEU A 142 -6.04 5.54 16.40
C LEU A 142 -5.86 4.63 15.18
N ARG A 143 -6.53 4.93 14.06
CA ARG A 143 -6.34 4.20 12.79
C ARG A 143 -4.91 4.29 12.25
N ASP A 144 -4.12 5.29 12.63
CA ASP A 144 -2.70 5.34 12.25
C ASP A 144 -1.88 4.22 12.93
N ARG A 145 -2.41 3.60 14.01
CA ARG A 145 -1.81 2.47 14.74
C ARG A 145 -2.15 1.09 14.16
N LEU A 146 -3.10 1.00 13.23
CA LEU A 146 -3.40 -0.27 12.55
C LEU A 146 -2.25 -0.57 11.59
N THR A 147 -1.43 -1.55 11.97
CA THR A 147 -0.29 -2.01 11.16
C THR A 147 -0.77 -2.95 10.06
N PRO A 148 -0.01 -3.04 8.94
CA PRO A 148 -0.29 -4.01 7.88
C PRO A 148 -0.41 -5.44 8.41
N THR A 149 0.32 -5.77 9.49
CA THR A 149 0.28 -7.06 10.17
C THR A 149 -1.10 -7.38 10.73
N VAL A 150 -1.78 -6.43 11.38
CA VAL A 150 -3.14 -6.63 11.92
C VAL A 150 -4.13 -6.87 10.78
N VAL A 151 -4.00 -6.12 9.68
CA VAL A 151 -4.85 -6.30 8.49
C VAL A 151 -4.61 -7.67 7.86
N GLY A 152 -3.35 -8.07 7.71
CA GLY A 152 -2.97 -9.37 7.17
C GLY A 152 -3.45 -10.53 8.04
N LEU A 153 -3.39 -10.40 9.36
CA LEU A 153 -3.87 -11.41 10.31
C LEU A 153 -5.38 -11.58 10.23
N ILE A 154 -6.13 -10.46 10.17
CA ILE A 154 -7.59 -10.49 9.96
C ILE A 154 -7.93 -11.16 8.62
N LEU A 155 -7.25 -10.78 7.53
CA LEU A 155 -7.46 -11.37 6.21
C LEU A 155 -7.13 -12.87 6.19
N GLY A 156 -6.01 -13.28 6.77
CA GLY A 156 -5.61 -14.69 6.86
C GLY A 156 -6.62 -15.52 7.64
N LEU A 157 -7.12 -14.99 8.75
CA LEU A 157 -8.15 -15.65 9.57
C LEU A 157 -9.47 -15.77 8.80
N LEU A 158 -9.84 -14.75 8.04
CA LEU A 158 -11.03 -14.76 7.17
C LEU A 158 -10.90 -15.80 6.05
N ILE A 159 -9.73 -15.93 5.42
CA ILE A 159 -9.45 -16.96 4.41
C ILE A 159 -9.56 -18.36 5.04
N VAL A 160 -8.98 -18.58 6.21
CA VAL A 160 -9.06 -19.88 6.93
C VAL A 160 -10.51 -20.26 7.22
N VAL A 161 -11.33 -19.31 7.70
CA VAL A 161 -12.76 -19.54 7.98
C VAL A 161 -13.52 -19.87 6.69
N VAL A 162 -13.30 -19.14 5.60
CA VAL A 162 -13.99 -19.39 4.32
C VAL A 162 -13.61 -20.75 3.75
N VAL A 163 -12.32 -21.10 3.75
CA VAL A 163 -11.84 -22.41 3.29
C VAL A 163 -12.41 -23.52 4.19
N GLY A 164 -12.43 -23.32 5.50
CA GLY A 164 -13.04 -24.24 6.46
C GLY A 164 -14.54 -24.47 6.18
N LEU A 165 -15.31 -23.41 5.92
CA LEU A 165 -16.73 -23.53 5.60
C LEU A 165 -16.95 -24.29 4.28
N VAL A 166 -16.21 -23.95 3.23
CA VAL A 166 -16.32 -24.62 1.92
C VAL A 166 -15.97 -26.11 2.00
N THR A 167 -15.02 -26.48 2.87
CA THR A 167 -14.61 -27.89 3.07
C THR A 167 -15.54 -28.67 3.99
N ILE A 168 -16.40 -28.00 4.77
CA ILE A 168 -17.41 -28.65 5.63
C ILE A 168 -18.73 -28.83 4.88
N GLU A 169 -19.05 -27.93 3.93
CA GLU A 169 -20.30 -27.98 3.14
C GLU A 169 -20.21 -28.77 1.83
N GLY A 170 -19.01 -29.18 1.39
CA GLY A 170 -18.77 -29.97 0.16
C GLY A 170 -18.30 -31.38 0.45
#